data_AF-A0A225B2P4-F1
#
_entry.id   AF-A0A225B2P4-F1
#
_cell.length_a   1.000
_cell.length_b   1.000
_cell.length_c   1.000
_cell.angle_alpha   90.00
_cell.angle_beta   90.00
_cell.angle_gamma   90.00
#
_symmetry.space_group_name_H-M   'P 1'
#
loop_
_entity.id
_entity.type
_entity.pdbx_description
1 polymer ?
#
loop_
_entity_poly.entity_id
_entity_poly.type
_entity_poly.pdbx_seq_one_letter_code
_entity_poly.pdbx_strand_id
1 'polypeptide(L)'
;MGFFSRIITFFGLVLLAHAGYSAHEHTTLYSNVARTGTAATPTNNFGAVVPLDITLEALISVVLVSTGLVLGAEKLQPITHGAWAGQIEKEGGGKNPYKNLEIRSGFWDVRKSRQEFADWMREQGQTKS
;
A
#
# COMPACT_ATOMS: atom_id res chain seq x y z
N MET A 1 2.95 -0.84 -3.09
CA MET A 1 3.19 0.50 -2.50
C MET A 1 4.50 1.06 -3.04
N GLY A 2 4.45 2.02 -3.97
CA GLY A 2 5.65 2.73 -4.41
C GLY A 2 6.32 3.49 -3.26
N PHE A 3 7.64 3.65 -3.31
CA PHE A 3 8.41 4.38 -2.28
C PHE A 3 7.85 5.77 -2.00
N PHE A 4 7.49 6.52 -3.05
CA PHE A 4 6.89 7.85 -2.96
C PHE A 4 5.52 7.84 -2.26
N SER A 5 4.65 6.88 -2.57
CA SER A 5 3.35 6.74 -1.88
C SER A 5 3.56 6.50 -0.38
N ARG A 6 4.55 5.68 -0.01
CA ARG A 6 4.88 5.43 1.41
C ARG A 6 5.30 6.69 2.14
N ILE A 7 6.15 7.52 1.53
CA ILE A 7 6.59 8.80 2.12
C ILE A 7 5.40 9.76 2.27
N ILE A 8 4.58 9.91 1.24
CA ILE A 8 3.41 10.81 1.25
C ILE A 8 2.42 10.39 2.35
N THR A 9 2.10 9.10 2.43
CA THR A 9 1.20 8.57 3.47
C THR A 9 1.80 8.77 4.87
N PHE A 10 3.09 8.46 5.06
CA PHE A 10 3.74 8.64 6.36
C PHE A 10 3.73 10.10 6.80
N PHE A 11 4.13 11.02 5.91
CA PHE A 11 4.13 12.45 6.19
C PHE A 11 2.71 12.97 6.48
N GLY A 12 1.71 12.55 5.70
CA GLY A 12 0.31 12.90 5.94
C GLY A 12 -0.20 12.39 7.29
N LEU A 13 0.21 11.19 7.74
CA LEU A 13 -0.15 10.66 9.05
C LEU A 13 0.50 11.44 10.19
N VAL A 14 1.76 11.87 10.02
CA VAL A 14 2.44 12.72 10.99
C VAL A 14 1.72 14.07 11.14
N LEU A 15 1.36 14.72 10.03
CA LEU A 15 0.59 15.97 10.08
C LEU A 15 -0.79 15.78 10.68
N LEU A 16 -1.49 14.67 10.37
CA LEU A 16 -2.80 14.38 10.94
C LEU A 16 -2.72 14.18 12.46
N ALA A 17 -1.69 13.49 12.94
CA ALA A 17 -1.44 13.33 14.37
C ALA A 17 -1.10 14.68 15.04
N HIS A 18 -0.33 15.54 14.36
CA HIS A 18 -0.01 16.88 14.84
C HIS A 18 -1.28 17.74 14.96
N ALA A 19 -2.08 17.85 13.91
CA ALA A 19 -3.34 18.57 13.93
C ALA A 19 -4.31 18.05 15.02
N GLY A 20 -4.38 16.74 15.20
CA GLY A 20 -5.17 16.11 16.27
C GLY A 20 -4.67 16.47 17.67
N TYR A 21 -3.36 16.51 17.87
CA TYR A 21 -2.75 16.95 19.13
C TYR A 21 -3.00 18.44 19.39
N SER A 22 -2.82 19.31 18.38
CA SER A 22 -3.13 20.74 18.47
C SER A 22 -4.60 20.99 18.83
N ALA A 23 -5.53 20.25 18.22
CA ALA A 23 -6.96 20.33 18.56
C ALA A 23 -7.24 19.92 20.02
N HIS A 24 -6.54 18.89 20.51
CA HIS A 24 -6.65 18.44 21.90
C HIS A 24 -6.13 19.51 22.88
N GLU A 25 -4.95 20.08 22.65
CA GLU A 25 -4.42 21.18 23.47
C GLU A 25 -5.35 22.40 23.45
N HIS A 26 -5.86 22.79 22.27
CA HIS A 26 -6.80 23.90 22.18
C HIS A 26 -8.09 23.66 22.95
N THR A 27 -8.67 22.46 22.84
CA THR A 27 -9.92 22.12 23.52
C THR A 27 -9.73 22.06 25.03
N THR A 28 -8.63 21.48 25.52
CA THR A 28 -8.32 21.39 26.95
C THR A 28 -8.08 22.77 27.57
N LEU A 29 -7.36 23.66 26.90
CA LEU A 29 -7.13 25.03 27.37
C LEU A 29 -8.42 25.88 27.30
N TYR A 30 -9.16 25.84 26.19
CA TYR A 30 -10.42 26.59 26.06
C TYR A 30 -11.49 26.12 27.05
N SER A 31 -11.62 24.80 27.27
CA SER A 31 -12.58 24.27 28.24
C SER A 31 -12.23 24.66 29.69
N ASN A 32 -10.96 24.86 30.02
CA ASN A 32 -10.54 25.38 31.32
C ASN A 32 -10.84 26.87 31.48
N VAL A 33 -10.64 27.67 30.43
CA VAL A 33 -10.94 29.12 30.42
C VAL A 33 -12.46 29.39 30.44
N ALA A 34 -13.24 28.62 29.67
CA ALA A 34 -14.71 28.71 29.69
C ALA A 34 -15.33 28.34 31.05
N ARG A 35 -14.62 27.53 31.86
CA ARG A 35 -15.04 27.15 33.22
C ARG A 35 -14.69 28.19 34.28
N THR A 36 -13.72 29.06 34.02
CA THR A 36 -13.21 30.07 34.97
C THR A 36 -13.52 31.53 34.59
N GLY A 37 -13.95 31.79 33.34
CA GLY A 37 -14.19 33.13 32.79
C GLY A 37 -15.61 33.38 32.32
N THR A 38 -16.14 34.55 32.68
CA THR A 38 -17.47 35.14 32.42
C THR A 38 -17.79 35.46 30.95
N ALA A 39 -17.62 34.53 30.00
CA ALA A 39 -17.91 34.79 28.59
C ALA A 39 -18.50 33.58 27.86
N ALA A 40 -19.81 33.36 28.01
CA ALA A 40 -20.58 32.47 27.14
C ALA A 40 -21.60 33.31 26.35
N THR A 41 -21.16 33.94 25.26
CA THR A 41 -22.06 34.32 24.17
C THR A 41 -21.98 33.21 23.13
N PRO A 42 -23.04 32.40 22.93
CA PRO A 42 -23.01 31.31 21.97
C PRO A 42 -23.16 31.90 20.57
N THR A 43 -22.04 32.23 19.93
CA THR A 43 -22.03 32.51 18.49
C THR A 43 -21.93 31.18 17.76
N ASN A 44 -22.87 30.88 16.88
CA ASN A 44 -22.95 29.67 16.05
C ASN A 44 -21.83 29.56 14.99
N ASN A 45 -20.63 30.06 15.29
CA ASN A 45 -19.48 29.99 14.41
C ASN A 45 -18.74 28.67 14.68
N PHE A 46 -18.70 27.79 13.69
CA PHE A 46 -17.89 26.58 13.72
C PHE A 46 -16.40 26.90 13.96
N GLY A 47 -15.93 28.06 13.50
CA GLY A 47 -14.58 28.59 13.78
C GLY A 47 -14.35 29.12 15.20
N ALA A 48 -15.38 29.13 16.06
CA ALA A 48 -15.24 29.44 17.48
C ALA A 48 -14.88 28.20 18.32
N VAL A 49 -15.08 26.98 17.78
CA VAL A 49 -14.80 25.72 18.48
C VAL A 49 -13.36 25.25 18.21
N VAL A 50 -12.84 25.44 16.99
CA VAL A 50 -11.47 25.11 16.63
C VAL A 50 -10.90 26.20 15.69
N PRO A 51 -9.69 26.72 15.95
CA PRO A 51 -8.98 27.63 15.07
C PRO A 51 -8.87 27.17 13.60
N LEU A 52 -8.83 28.13 12.68
CA LEU A 52 -8.84 27.89 11.24
C LEU A 52 -7.56 27.21 10.74
N ASP A 53 -6.42 27.51 11.35
CA ASP A 53 -5.13 26.88 11.05
C ASP A 53 -5.15 25.37 11.31
N ILE A 54 -5.67 24.93 12.46
CA ILE A 54 -5.84 23.50 12.81
C ILE A 54 -6.80 22.82 11.84
N THR A 55 -7.87 23.51 11.45
CA THR A 55 -8.84 22.98 10.50
C THR A 55 -8.22 22.77 9.11
N LEU A 56 -7.45 23.75 8.61
CA LEU A 56 -6.73 23.64 7.35
C LEU A 56 -5.66 22.55 7.38
N GLU A 57 -4.89 22.46 8.47
CA GLU A 57 -3.87 21.43 8.64
C GLU A 57 -4.50 20.03 8.61
N ALA A 58 -5.62 19.81 9.31
CA ALA A 58 -6.34 18.55 9.29
C ALA A 58 -6.88 18.20 7.88
N LEU A 59 -7.47 19.17 7.18
CA LEU A 59 -7.98 18.96 5.82
C LEU A 59 -6.87 18.59 4.84
N ILE A 60 -5.75 19.31 4.87
CA ILE A 60 -4.58 19.04 4.02
C ILE A 60 -4.00 17.66 4.36
N SER A 61 -3.91 17.32 5.64
CA SER A 61 -3.41 16.02 6.11
C SER A 61 -4.29 14.88 5.60
N VAL A 62 -5.62 15.00 5.69
CA VAL A 62 -6.55 13.99 5.18
C VAL A 62 -6.38 13.81 3.67
N VAL A 63 -6.27 14.89 2.90
CA VAL A 63 -6.05 14.83 1.45
C VAL A 63 -4.72 14.16 1.10
N LEU A 64 -3.65 14.45 1.85
CA LEU A 64 -2.34 13.82 1.65
C LEU A 64 -2.38 12.32 1.97
N VAL A 65 -2.99 11.94 3.09
CA VAL A 65 -3.15 10.53 3.47
C VAL A 65 -3.98 9.77 2.45
N SER A 66 -5.12 10.31 2.03
CA SER A 66 -5.98 9.67 1.03
C SER A 66 -5.26 9.50 -0.30
N THR A 67 -4.53 10.54 -0.74
CA THR A 67 -3.74 10.49 -1.98
C THR A 67 -2.62 9.46 -1.89
N GLY A 68 -1.87 9.43 -0.77
CA GLY A 68 -0.81 8.47 -0.53
C GLY A 68 -1.30 7.02 -0.54
N LEU A 69 -2.45 6.75 0.09
CA LEU A 69 -3.09 5.43 0.08
C LEU A 69 -3.57 5.02 -1.31
N VAL A 70 -4.24 5.91 -2.05
CA VAL A 70 -4.73 5.64 -3.41
C VAL A 70 -3.57 5.37 -4.38
N LEU A 71 -2.50 6.16 -4.34
CA LEU A 71 -1.30 5.93 -5.15
C LEU A 71 -0.54 4.67 -4.75
N GLY A 72 -0.74 4.21 -3.52
CA GLY A 72 -0.08 3.04 -2.96
C GLY A 72 -0.74 1.72 -3.31
N ALA A 73 -2.05 1.77 -3.60
CA ALA A 73 -2.88 0.63 -3.92
C ALA A 73 -2.33 -0.14 -5.13
N GLU A 74 -2.43 -1.46 -5.07
CA GLU A 74 -2.07 -2.31 -6.20
C GLU A 74 -3.06 -2.09 -7.34
N LYS A 75 -2.57 -2.26 -8.57
CA LYS A 75 -3.44 -2.17 -9.75
C LYS A 75 -4.48 -3.29 -9.68
N LEU A 76 -5.71 -2.95 -10.06
CA LEU A 76 -6.80 -3.91 -10.15
C LEU A 76 -6.39 -5.08 -11.04
N GLN A 77 -6.53 -6.29 -10.51
CA GLN A 77 -6.28 -7.51 -11.27
C GLN A 77 -7.45 -7.76 -12.24
N PRO A 78 -7.18 -8.28 -13.44
CA PRO A 78 -8.25 -8.62 -14.38
C PRO A 78 -9.14 -9.73 -13.82
N ILE A 79 -10.46 -9.53 -13.90
CA ILE A 79 -11.48 -10.46 -13.40
C ILE A 79 -11.53 -11.75 -14.25
N THR A 80 -11.19 -11.66 -15.53
CA THR A 80 -11.19 -12.82 -16.43
C THR A 80 -9.95 -13.67 -16.21
N HIS A 81 -10.16 -14.91 -15.77
CA HIS A 81 -9.10 -15.89 -15.52
C HIS A 81 -8.12 -16.04 -16.69
N GLY A 82 -8.60 -16.05 -17.95
CA GLY A 82 -7.73 -16.16 -19.13
C GLY A 82 -6.80 -14.95 -19.34
N ALA A 83 -7.30 -13.73 -19.13
CA ALA A 83 -6.46 -12.52 -19.25
C ALA A 83 -5.46 -12.41 -18.09
N TRP A 84 -5.87 -12.80 -16.88
CA TRP A 84 -4.99 -12.86 -15.72
C TRP A 84 -3.89 -13.91 -15.89
N ALA A 85 -4.24 -15.13 -16.33
CA ALA A 85 -3.28 -16.19 -16.58
C ALA A 85 -2.27 -15.80 -17.67
N GLY A 86 -2.75 -15.22 -18.78
CA GLY A 86 -1.87 -14.74 -19.84
C GLY A 86 -0.96 -13.57 -19.41
N GLN A 87 -1.42 -12.72 -18.48
CA GLN A 87 -0.58 -11.65 -17.93
C GLN A 87 0.48 -12.20 -16.96
N ILE A 88 0.13 -13.18 -16.12
CA ILE A 88 1.07 -13.87 -15.24
C ILE A 88 2.15 -14.62 -16.02
N GLU A 89 1.79 -15.27 -17.12
CA GLU A 89 2.73 -15.97 -17.99
C GLU A 89 3.75 -14.99 -18.61
N LYS A 90 3.29 -13.83 -19.08
CA LYS A 90 4.15 -12.74 -19.59
C LYS A 90 5.08 -12.15 -18.52
N GLU A 91 4.63 -12.09 -17.26
CA GLU A 91 5.44 -11.64 -16.12
C GLU A 91 6.38 -12.74 -15.57
N GLY A 92 6.51 -13.88 -16.27
CA GLY A 92 7.45 -14.95 -15.95
C GLY A 92 6.90 -16.04 -15.01
N GLY A 93 5.57 -16.08 -14.80
CA GLY A 93 4.86 -17.17 -14.12
C GLY A 93 5.19 -17.37 -12.63
N GLY A 94 6.15 -16.63 -12.07
CA GLY A 94 6.58 -16.76 -10.67
C GLY A 94 5.52 -16.37 -9.65
N LYS A 95 4.60 -15.48 -10.04
CA LYS A 95 3.44 -15.06 -9.23
C LYS A 95 2.21 -15.97 -9.38
N ASN A 96 2.31 -17.07 -10.15
CA ASN A 96 1.19 -17.97 -10.34
C ASN A 96 0.94 -18.81 -9.07
N PRO A 97 -0.19 -18.62 -8.34
CA PRO A 97 -0.53 -19.45 -7.17
C PRO A 97 -0.76 -20.92 -7.55
N TYR A 98 -1.10 -21.20 -8.81
CA TYR A 98 -1.35 -22.56 -9.32
C TYR A 98 -0.12 -23.19 -9.99
N LYS A 99 1.05 -22.54 -9.94
CA LYS A 99 2.28 -23.04 -10.58
C LYS A 99 2.59 -24.50 -10.21
N ASN A 100 2.38 -24.87 -8.95
CA ASN A 100 2.63 -26.23 -8.48
C ASN A 100 1.63 -27.26 -9.05
N LEU A 101 0.38 -26.84 -9.30
CA LEU A 101 -0.64 -27.67 -9.93
C LEU A 101 -0.42 -27.80 -11.44
N GLU A 102 0.11 -26.76 -12.08
CA GLU A 102 0.46 -26.76 -13.51
C GLU A 102 1.72 -27.60 -13.79
N ILE A 103 2.77 -27.46 -12.98
CA ILE A 103 4.01 -28.23 -13.13
C ILE A 103 3.78 -29.71 -12.86
N ARG A 104 2.72 -30.07 -12.12
CA ARG A 104 2.35 -31.46 -11.80
C ARG A 104 3.57 -32.28 -11.39
N SER A 105 4.31 -31.80 -10.39
CA SER A 105 5.58 -32.42 -9.96
C SER A 105 5.47 -33.92 -9.65
N GLY A 106 4.29 -34.39 -9.23
CA GLY A 106 4.01 -35.82 -9.00
C GLY A 106 3.91 -36.69 -10.26
N PHE A 107 3.76 -36.10 -11.45
CA PHE A 107 3.71 -36.78 -12.75
C PHE A 107 4.98 -36.56 -13.59
N TRP A 108 6.06 -36.12 -12.95
CA TRP A 108 7.34 -35.88 -13.60
C TRP A 108 7.99 -37.19 -14.07
N ASP A 109 8.29 -37.31 -15.36
CA ASP A 109 9.00 -38.47 -15.90
C ASP A 109 10.51 -38.39 -15.61
N VAL A 110 10.88 -38.98 -14.47
CA VAL A 110 12.27 -39.06 -14.01
C VAL A 110 13.18 -39.76 -15.01
N ARG A 111 12.69 -40.75 -15.78
CA ARG A 111 13.53 -41.52 -16.71
C ARG A 111 13.88 -40.67 -17.92
N LYS A 112 12.90 -39.98 -18.48
CA LYS A 112 13.09 -39.05 -19.60
C LYS A 112 14.07 -37.94 -19.24
N SER A 113 13.91 -37.30 -18.08
CA SER A 113 14.82 -36.22 -17.65
C SER A 113 16.26 -36.69 -17.43
N ARG A 114 16.45 -37.93 -16.96
CA ARG A 114 17.78 -38.52 -16.81
C ARG A 114 18.44 -38.78 -18.16
N GLN A 115 17.68 -39.19 -19.16
CA GLN A 115 18.19 -39.38 -20.53
C GLN A 115 18.55 -38.03 -21.16
N GLU A 116 17.66 -37.04 -21.09
CA GLU A 116 17.92 -35.68 -21.59
C GLU A 116 19.18 -35.06 -20.95
N PHE A 117 19.37 -35.24 -19.63
CA PHE A 117 20.59 -34.78 -18.96
C PHE A 117 21.84 -35.52 -19.43
N ALA A 118 21.75 -36.84 -19.63
CA ALA A 118 22.87 -37.65 -20.12
C ALA A 118 23.28 -37.25 -21.55
N ASP A 119 22.30 -36.97 -22.41
CA ASP A 119 22.55 -36.53 -23.79
C ASP A 119 23.13 -35.11 -23.83
N TRP A 120 22.62 -34.19 -23.00
CA TRP A 120 23.20 -32.85 -22.85
C TRP A 120 24.67 -32.87 -22.38
N MET A 121 25.02 -33.74 -21.41
CA MET A 121 26.40 -33.91 -20.96
C MET A 121 27.33 -34.42 -22.07
N ARG A 122 26.82 -35.27 -22.96
CA ARG A 122 27.57 -35.78 -24.12
C ARG A 122 27.81 -34.68 -25.15
N GLU A 123 26.81 -33.86 -25.44
CA GLU A 123 26.94 -32.71 -26.36
C GLU A 123 27.94 -31.67 -25.83
N GLN A 124 27.87 -31.31 -24.54
CA GLN A 124 28.83 -30.40 -23.89
C GLN A 124 30.28 -30.94 -23.95
N GLY A 125 30.44 -32.26 -23.80
CA GLY A 125 31.74 -32.94 -23.93
C GLY A 125 32.30 -32.89 -25.35
N GLN A 126 31.44 -32.97 -26.37
CA GLN A 126 31.85 -32.88 -27.78
C GLN A 126 32.19 -31.45 -28.22
N THR A 127 31.52 -30.43 -27.69
CA THR A 127 31.85 -29.02 -28.01
C THR A 127 33.15 -28.49 -27.39
N LYS A 128 33.79 -29.26 -26.49
CA LYS A 128 35.06 -28.89 -25.83
C LYS A 128 36.29 -29.64 -26.36
N SER A 129 36.14 -30.44 -27.42
CA SER A 129 37.24 -31.07 -28.16
C SER A 129 37.48 -30.36 -29.48
#